data_AF-A0A9P6AGG9-F1
#
_entry.id   AF-A0A9P6AGG9-F1
#
_cell.length_a   1.000
_cell.length_b   1.000
_cell.length_c   1.000
_cell.angle_alpha   90.00
_cell.angle_beta   90.00
_cell.angle_gamma   90.00
#
_symmetry.space_group_name_H-M   'P 1'
#
loop_
_entity.id
_entity.type
_entity.pdbx_description
1 polymer ?
#
loop_
_entity_poly.entity_id
_entity_poly.type
_entity_poly.pdbx_seq_one_letter_code
_entity_poly.pdbx_strand_id
1 'polypeptide(L)'
;MHTAGEKQFYAFALLDALLSELLGCWCIGLLYDITCQIHCSLLKWDFIPEWEGRIEFGVSVFHAYGHQWTCQLWYHPCKSEKWGLSDGEGCERFWSQLKRLIPGLQVTG
;
A
#
# COMPACT_ATOMS: atom_id res chain seq x y z
N MET A 1 20.02 8.73 13.37
CA MET A 1 19.11 7.93 12.52
C MET A 1 17.93 8.81 12.15
N HIS A 2 17.95 9.44 10.97
CA HIS A 2 16.91 10.39 10.54
C HIS A 2 16.27 10.05 9.20
N THR A 3 16.36 8.80 8.76
CA THR A 3 15.61 8.35 7.59
C THR A 3 14.20 7.98 8.04
N ALA A 4 13.18 8.54 7.36
CA ALA A 4 11.80 8.10 7.52
C ALA A 4 11.70 6.58 7.36
N GLY A 5 10.85 5.94 8.17
CA GLY A 5 10.77 4.48 8.29
C GLY A 5 10.45 3.81 6.96
N GLU A 6 9.27 4.12 6.39
CA GLU A 6 8.86 3.60 5.10
C GLU A 6 9.24 4.55 3.96
N LYS A 7 10.11 4.07 3.07
CA LYS A 7 10.58 4.86 1.93
C LYS A 7 9.74 4.54 0.71
N GLN A 8 9.04 5.55 0.19
CA GLN A 8 8.12 5.42 -0.94
C GLN A 8 8.76 4.84 -2.21
N PHE A 9 10.06 5.06 -2.43
CA PHE A 9 10.73 4.58 -3.65
C PHE A 9 10.75 3.05 -3.79
N TYR A 10 10.71 2.29 -2.69
CA TYR A 10 10.60 0.83 -2.78
C TYR A 10 9.22 0.42 -3.29
N ALA A 11 8.16 1.06 -2.78
CA ALA A 11 6.80 0.84 -3.27
C ALA A 11 6.68 1.23 -4.74
N PHE A 12 7.27 2.36 -5.15
CA PHE A 12 7.27 2.79 -6.55
C PHE A 12 7.92 1.75 -7.47
N ALA A 13 9.12 1.29 -7.15
CA ALA A 13 9.84 0.31 -7.97
C ALA A 13 9.09 -1.03 -8.11
N LEU A 14 8.48 -1.51 -7.01
CA LEU A 14 7.72 -2.77 -7.03
C LEU A 14 6.42 -2.64 -7.84
N LEU A 15 5.71 -1.52 -7.67
CA LEU A 15 4.49 -1.25 -8.43
C LEU A 15 4.79 -1.09 -9.92
N ASP A 16 5.87 -0.40 -10.28
CA ASP A 16 6.27 -0.21 -11.68
C ASP A 16 6.59 -1.56 -12.37
N ALA A 17 7.38 -2.40 -11.70
CA ALA A 17 7.68 -3.74 -12.16
C ALA A 17 6.40 -4.59 -12.31
N LEU A 18 5.49 -4.53 -11.34
CA LEU A 18 4.23 -5.27 -11.40
C LEU A 18 3.33 -4.78 -12.54
N LEU A 19 3.17 -3.47 -12.68
CA LEU A 19 2.25 -2.85 -13.65
C LEU A 19 2.72 -3.02 -15.10
N SER A 20 4.02 -3.16 -15.30
CA SER A 20 4.63 -3.47 -16.60
C SER A 20 4.29 -4.87 -17.11
N GLU A 21 4.05 -5.82 -16.20
CA GLU A 21 3.71 -7.21 -16.53
C GLU A 21 2.18 -7.43 -16.64
N LEU A 22 1.38 -6.54 -16.07
CA LEU A 22 -0.08 -6.63 -16.08
C LEU A 22 -0.69 -5.93 -17.30
N LEU A 23 -1.85 -6.43 -17.76
CA LEU A 23 -2.59 -5.81 -18.86
C LEU A 23 -3.02 -4.38 -18.52
N GLY A 24 -2.82 -3.44 -19.45
CA GLY A 24 -3.12 -2.02 -19.24
C GLY A 24 -4.60 -1.69 -18.95
N CYS A 25 -5.52 -2.61 -19.28
CA CYS A 25 -6.95 -2.45 -19.01
C CYS A 25 -7.39 -2.89 -17.60
N TRP A 26 -6.49 -3.48 -16.81
CA TRP A 26 -6.83 -3.94 -15.46
C TRP A 26 -6.82 -2.79 -14.47
N CYS A 27 -7.89 -2.70 -13.66
CA CYS A 27 -7.91 -1.85 -12.48
C CYS A 27 -7.31 -2.60 -11.29
N ILE A 28 -6.35 -1.98 -10.62
CA ILE A 28 -5.55 -2.62 -9.56
C ILE A 28 -5.79 -1.89 -8.25
N GLY A 29 -6.19 -2.62 -7.22
CA GLY A 29 -6.35 -2.07 -5.87
C GLY A 29 -5.05 -2.18 -5.07
N LEU A 30 -4.54 -1.05 -4.60
CA LEU A 30 -3.39 -0.97 -3.69
C LEU A 30 -3.84 -0.64 -2.26
N LEU A 31 -3.90 -1.66 -1.41
CA LEU A 31 -4.01 -1.53 0.05
C LEU A 31 -2.61 -1.51 0.68
N TYR A 32 -2.17 -0.35 1.14
CA TYR A 32 -0.84 -0.19 1.76
C TYR A 32 -0.83 0.96 2.76
N ASP A 33 -0.03 0.82 3.81
CA ASP A 33 0.03 1.73 4.96
C ASP A 33 0.20 3.18 4.55
N ILE A 34 1.18 3.48 3.71
CA ILE A 34 1.46 4.86 3.25
C ILE A 34 0.90 5.18 1.86
N THR A 35 -0.10 4.45 1.37
CA THR A 35 -0.65 4.65 0.02
C THR A 35 -1.14 6.08 -0.21
N CYS A 36 -1.68 6.73 0.83
CA CYS A 36 -2.15 8.11 0.72
C CYS A 36 -1.00 9.08 0.41
N GLN A 37 0.21 8.78 0.89
CA GLN A 37 1.39 9.59 0.60
C GLN A 37 1.89 9.30 -0.82
N ILE A 38 1.84 8.04 -1.26
CA ILE A 38 2.17 7.63 -2.63
C ILE A 38 1.26 8.36 -3.62
N HIS A 39 -0.06 8.30 -3.42
CA HIS A 39 -1.03 8.97 -4.28
C HIS A 39 -0.83 10.49 -4.30
N CYS A 40 -0.65 11.13 -3.13
CA CYS A 40 -0.35 12.56 -3.07
C CYS A 40 0.97 12.92 -3.77
N SER A 41 2.01 12.09 -3.67
CA SER A 41 3.28 12.30 -4.37
C SER A 41 3.11 12.20 -5.89
N LEU A 42 2.33 11.23 -6.39
CA LEU A 42 2.02 11.10 -7.81
C LEU A 42 1.31 12.34 -8.34
N LEU A 43 0.23 12.78 -7.67
CA LEU A 43 -0.53 13.97 -8.07
C LEU A 43 0.30 15.26 -8.00
N LYS A 44 1.21 15.37 -7.04
CA LYS A 44 2.02 16.59 -6.85
C LYS A 44 3.12 16.74 -7.90
N TRP A 45 3.72 15.64 -8.31
CA TRP A 45 4.94 15.64 -9.13
C TRP A 45 4.75 15.10 -10.54
N ASP A 46 3.60 14.49 -10.84
CA ASP A 46 3.19 14.05 -12.17
C ASP A 46 4.23 13.17 -12.89
N PHE A 47 4.87 12.25 -12.16
CA PHE A 47 6.01 11.50 -12.70
C PHE A 47 5.68 10.09 -13.20
N ILE A 48 4.45 9.59 -13.01
CA ILE A 48 3.99 8.30 -13.58
C ILE A 48 2.52 8.41 -14.05
N PRO A 49 2.26 9.11 -15.16
CA PRO A 49 0.90 9.29 -15.70
C PRO A 49 0.24 7.97 -16.11
N GLU A 50 1.02 6.91 -16.39
CA GLU A 50 0.52 5.58 -16.77
C GLU A 50 -0.29 4.89 -15.65
N TRP A 51 -0.12 5.34 -14.40
CA TRP A 51 -0.84 4.80 -13.25
C TRP A 51 -2.17 5.51 -13.01
N GLU A 52 -2.34 6.70 -13.58
CA GLU A 52 -3.55 7.51 -13.40
C GLU A 52 -4.77 6.75 -13.93
N GLY A 53 -5.80 6.63 -13.09
CA GLY A 53 -7.02 5.88 -13.42
C GLY A 53 -6.87 4.35 -13.45
N ARG A 54 -5.65 3.81 -13.37
CA ARG A 54 -5.39 2.35 -13.33
C ARG A 54 -5.37 1.79 -11.91
N ILE A 55 -4.90 2.59 -10.95
CA ILE A 55 -4.76 2.16 -9.55
C ILE A 55 -5.83 2.80 -8.68
N GLU A 56 -6.53 1.98 -7.89
CA GLU A 56 -7.33 2.43 -6.76
C GLU A 56 -6.46 2.41 -5.50
N PHE A 57 -6.38 3.53 -4.78
CA PHE A 57 -5.54 3.65 -3.58
C PHE A 57 -6.39 3.53 -2.31
N GLY A 58 -6.02 2.64 -1.38
CA GLY A 58 -6.63 2.54 -0.06
C GLY A 58 -5.61 2.25 1.05
N VAL A 59 -5.84 2.78 2.24
CA VAL A 59 -5.03 2.45 3.43
C VAL A 59 -5.72 1.31 4.15
N SER A 60 -4.99 0.30 4.63
CA SER A 60 -5.57 -0.79 5.43
C SER A 60 -6.41 -0.24 6.60
N VAL A 61 -7.50 -0.93 6.95
CA VAL A 61 -8.56 -0.39 7.82
C VAL A 61 -8.01 0.03 9.18
N PHE A 62 -7.11 -0.76 9.78
CA PHE A 62 -6.51 -0.40 11.06
C PHE A 62 -5.60 0.82 10.94
N HIS A 63 -4.77 0.86 9.89
CA HIS A 63 -3.79 1.92 9.67
C HIS A 63 -4.45 3.26 9.29
N ALA A 64 -5.62 3.23 8.63
CA ALA A 64 -6.35 4.43 8.26
C ALA A 64 -6.64 5.33 9.47
N TYR A 65 -6.98 4.74 10.62
CA TYR A 65 -7.21 5.50 11.86
C TYR A 65 -5.95 6.15 12.44
N GLY A 66 -4.76 5.64 12.12
CA GLY A 66 -3.48 6.25 12.48
C GLY A 66 -3.12 7.47 11.63
N HIS A 67 -3.85 7.71 10.53
CA HIS A 67 -3.59 8.80 9.60
C HIS A 67 -4.46 10.03 9.90
N GLN A 68 -4.13 11.16 9.26
CA GLN A 68 -4.91 12.40 9.33
C GLN A 68 -6.38 12.19 8.92
N TRP A 69 -7.27 13.05 9.43
CA TRP A 69 -8.71 12.98 9.18
C TRP A 69 -9.09 12.85 7.69
N THR A 70 -8.45 13.62 6.82
CA THR A 70 -8.71 13.55 5.38
C THR A 70 -8.38 12.18 4.80
N CYS A 71 -7.35 11.52 5.31
CA CYS A 71 -6.97 10.18 4.87
C CYS A 71 -8.05 9.15 5.21
N GLN A 72 -8.65 9.27 6.40
CA GLN A 72 -9.76 8.42 6.85
C GLN A 72 -11.03 8.62 6.01
N LEU A 73 -11.21 9.78 5.39
CA LEU A 73 -12.36 10.03 4.51
C LEU A 73 -12.13 9.49 3.10
N TRP A 74 -10.94 9.72 2.53
CA TRP A 74 -10.65 9.46 1.13
C TRP A 74 -10.10 8.06 0.83
N TYR A 75 -9.31 7.48 1.75
CA TYR A 75 -8.58 6.23 1.51
C TYR A 75 -9.07 5.06 2.38
N HIS A 76 -10.10 5.25 3.19
CA HIS A 76 -10.59 4.19 4.07
C HIS A 76 -11.38 3.14 3.27
N PRO A 77 -11.03 1.84 3.32
CA PRO A 77 -11.62 0.81 2.47
C PRO A 77 -13.13 0.68 2.63
N CYS A 78 -13.65 0.77 3.86
CA CYS A 78 -15.10 0.78 4.12
C CYS A 78 -15.88 1.98 3.54
N LYS A 79 -15.22 2.95 2.91
CA LYS A 79 -15.86 4.06 2.19
C LYS A 79 -15.93 3.84 0.68
N SER A 80 -15.38 2.74 0.16
CA SER A 80 -15.40 2.39 -1.26
C SER A 80 -15.79 0.93 -1.45
N GLU A 81 -16.84 0.71 -2.24
CA GLU A 81 -17.35 -0.64 -2.54
C GLU A 81 -16.33 -1.49 -3.32
N LYS A 82 -15.34 -0.83 -3.97
CA LYS A 82 -14.28 -1.50 -4.77
C LYS A 82 -13.43 -2.46 -3.94
N TRP A 83 -13.35 -2.26 -2.63
CA TRP A 83 -12.56 -3.11 -1.72
C TRP A 83 -13.32 -4.34 -1.20
N GLY A 84 -14.64 -4.37 -1.39
CA GLY A 84 -15.50 -5.42 -0.84
C GLY A 84 -15.34 -5.56 0.68
N LEU A 85 -15.04 -6.76 1.14
CA LEU A 85 -14.81 -7.08 2.56
C LEU A 85 -13.32 -7.08 2.95
N SER A 86 -12.45 -6.56 2.10
CA SER A 86 -11.01 -6.53 2.35
C SER A 86 -10.67 -5.43 3.36
N ASP A 87 -9.92 -5.78 4.40
CA ASP A 87 -9.41 -4.81 5.37
C ASP A 87 -7.93 -4.44 5.15
N GLY A 88 -7.25 -5.12 4.24
CA GLY A 88 -5.84 -4.86 3.92
C GLY A 88 -4.83 -5.43 4.91
N GLU A 89 -5.27 -6.24 5.89
CA GLU A 89 -4.41 -6.75 6.99
C GLU A 89 -3.90 -8.19 6.73
N GLY A 90 -3.93 -8.64 5.46
CA GLY A 90 -3.61 -10.02 5.09
C GLY A 90 -2.16 -10.39 5.38
N CYS A 91 -1.23 -9.49 5.05
CA CYS A 91 0.20 -9.66 5.25
C CYS A 91 0.55 -9.75 6.73
N GLU A 92 -0.07 -8.91 7.55
CA GLU A 92 0.11 -8.78 9.00
C GLU A 92 -0.41 -10.04 9.70
N ARG A 93 -1.58 -10.55 9.27
CA ARG A 93 -2.12 -11.83 9.76
C ARG A 93 -1.21 -13.00 9.42
N PHE A 94 -0.77 -13.06 8.17
CA PHE A 94 0.12 -14.13 7.72
C PHE A 94 1.44 -14.08 8.49
N TRP A 95 2.02 -12.89 8.62
CA TRP A 95 3.21 -12.68 9.44
C TRP A 95 2.99 -13.09 10.90
N SER A 96 1.85 -12.74 11.50
CA SER A 96 1.50 -13.12 12.86
C SER A 96 1.42 -14.64 13.05
N GLN A 97 0.94 -15.38 12.05
CA GLN A 97 0.94 -16.85 12.05
C GLN A 97 2.36 -17.42 11.93
N LEU A 98 3.19 -16.82 11.08
CA LEU A 98 4.58 -17.24 10.86
C LEU A 98 5.55 -16.78 11.95
N LYS A 99 5.15 -15.86 12.84
CA LYS A 99 6.06 -15.21 13.81
C LYS A 99 6.90 -16.18 14.65
N ARG A 100 6.37 -17.39 14.90
CA ARG A 100 7.06 -18.46 15.65
C ARG A 100 8.29 -19.02 14.93
N LEU A 101 8.36 -18.90 13.60
CA LEU A 101 9.48 -19.38 12.79
C LEU A 101 10.63 -18.37 12.72
N ILE A 102 10.35 -17.09 13.00
CA ILE A 102 11.34 -16.01 12.88
C ILE A 102 12.61 -16.28 13.72
N PRO A 103 12.53 -16.68 15.01
CA PRO A 103 13.75 -16.89 15.80
C PRO A 103 14.68 -17.98 15.25
N GLY A 104 14.13 -19.01 14.61
CA GLY A 104 14.93 -20.12 14.05
C GLY A 104 15.44 -19.87 12.62
N LEU A 105 14.88 -18.87 11.93
CA LEU A 105 15.24 -18.52 10.55
C LEU A 105 16.04 -17.21 10.47
N GLN A 106 16.26 -16.52 11.58
CA GLN A 106 17.19 -15.41 11.63
C GLN A 106 18.60 -15.94 11.37
N VAL A 107 19.14 -15.62 10.19
CA VAL A 107 20.58 -15.68 9.96
C VAL A 107 21.19 -14.64 10.90
N THR A 108 21.76 -15.09 12.00
CA THR A 108 22.56 -14.24 12.88
C THR A 108 23.75 -13.73 12.07
N GLY A 109 23.70 -12.47 11.65
CA GLY A 109 24.87 -11.74 11.18
C GLY A 109 25.70 -11.24 12.33
#